data_AF-A0A7I0J8V7-F1
#
_entry.id   AF-A0A7I0J8V7-F1
#
_cell.length_a   1.000
_cell.length_b   1.000
_cell.length_c   1.000
_cell.angle_alpha   90.00
_cell.angle_beta   90.00
_cell.angle_gamma   90.00
#
_symmetry.space_group_name_H-M   'P 1'
#
loop_
_entity.id
_entity.type
_entity.pdbx_description
1 polymer ?
#
loop_
_entity_poly.entity_id
_entity_poly.type
_entity_poly.pdbx_seq_one_letter_code
_entity_poly.pdbx_strand_id
1 'polypeptide(L)'
;WLRLDGGLTWDADDAANQIEEVFRHELAIGYETRLLAPGDIAAVTPGVDANAVSPQGAIFNAGEGWVDLPSLIGLLLSEFRDRGGRILTDAGSTDVTLANSRA
;
A
#
# COMPACT_ATOMS: atom_id res chain seq x y z
N TRP A 1 -0.01 -1.55 14.50
CA TRP A 1 0.91 -1.05 13.46
C TRP A 1 0.38 -1.31 12.06
N LEU A 2 -0.43 -2.35 11.82
CA LEU A 2 -1.11 -2.60 10.54
C LEU A 2 -2.63 -2.56 10.73
N ARG A 3 -3.34 -1.98 9.75
CA ARG A 3 -4.80 -2.09 9.64
C ARG A 3 -5.18 -2.26 8.17
N LEU A 4 -5.86 -3.35 7.84
CA LEU A 4 -6.30 -3.67 6.47
C LEU A 4 -7.81 -3.42 6.34
N ASP A 5 -8.18 -2.16 6.11
CA ASP A 5 -9.58 -1.76 5.91
C ASP A 5 -9.93 -1.62 4.41
N GLY A 6 -8.98 -1.95 3.54
CA GLY A 6 -9.09 -1.86 2.10
C GLY A 6 -8.73 -0.50 1.51
N GLY A 7 -8.26 -0.53 0.26
CA GLY A 7 -8.03 0.64 -0.58
C GLY A 7 -9.16 0.79 -1.59
N LEU A 8 -9.56 2.03 -1.87
CA LEU A 8 -10.56 2.37 -2.89
C LEU A 8 -9.98 3.39 -3.86
N THR A 9 -9.93 3.03 -5.15
CA THR A 9 -9.35 3.86 -6.20
C THR A 9 -10.34 4.04 -7.34
N TRP A 10 -10.55 5.29 -7.76
CA TRP A 10 -11.30 5.63 -8.98
C TRP A 10 -10.63 6.81 -9.68
N ASP A 11 -10.79 6.88 -11.01
CA ASP A 11 -10.28 7.98 -11.84
C ASP A 11 -11.38 8.96 -12.23
N ALA A 12 -10.97 10.10 -12.76
CA ALA A 12 -11.87 11.07 -13.39
C ALA A 12 -12.61 10.46 -14.59
N ASP A 13 -13.80 10.99 -14.90
CA ASP A 13 -14.58 10.59 -16.08
C ASP A 13 -14.08 11.33 -17.33
N ASP A 14 -12.89 10.95 -17.79
CA ASP A 14 -12.30 11.49 -19.01
C ASP A 14 -11.56 10.41 -19.82
N ALA A 15 -10.98 10.81 -20.96
CA ALA A 15 -10.32 9.90 -21.88
C ALA A 15 -9.02 9.28 -21.33
N ALA A 16 -8.50 9.77 -20.20
CA ALA A 16 -7.32 9.24 -19.54
C ALA A 16 -7.65 8.25 -18.41
N ASN A 17 -8.93 7.96 -18.15
CA ASN A 17 -9.36 7.00 -17.15
C ASN A 17 -8.75 5.60 -17.41
N GLN A 18 -8.11 5.03 -16.38
CA GLN A 18 -7.39 3.75 -16.49
C GLN A 18 -8.00 2.63 -15.66
N ILE A 19 -9.19 2.82 -15.06
CA ILE A 19 -9.75 1.89 -14.08
C ILE A 19 -9.90 0.46 -14.60
N GLU A 20 -10.37 0.28 -15.83
CA GLU A 20 -10.48 -1.07 -16.41
C GLU A 20 -9.11 -1.71 -16.70
N GLU A 21 -8.12 -0.91 -17.11
CA GLU A 21 -6.76 -1.40 -17.38
C GLU A 21 -6.05 -1.80 -16.09
N VAL A 22 -6.12 -0.95 -15.06
CA VAL A 22 -5.54 -1.20 -13.74
C VAL A 22 -6.20 -2.43 -13.10
N PHE A 23 -7.54 -2.54 -13.15
CA PHE A 23 -8.24 -3.71 -12.62
C PHE A 23 -7.79 -5.02 -13.29
N ARG A 24 -7.67 -5.04 -14.62
CA ARG A 24 -7.16 -6.22 -15.34
C ARG A 24 -5.70 -6.52 -14.98
N HIS A 25 -4.88 -5.50 -14.80
CA HIS A 25 -3.49 -5.66 -14.40
C HIS A 25 -3.37 -6.25 -12.99
N GLU A 26 -4.11 -5.72 -12.02
CA GLU A 26 -4.15 -6.20 -10.63
C GLU A 26 -4.56 -7.68 -10.56
N LEU A 27 -5.61 -8.08 -11.28
CA LEU A 27 -6.00 -9.49 -11.38
C LEU A 27 -4.88 -10.36 -11.95
N ALA A 28 -4.16 -9.88 -12.97
CA ALA A 28 -3.09 -10.63 -13.61
C ALA A 28 -1.86 -10.83 -12.71
N ILE A 29 -1.60 -9.92 -11.77
CA ILE A 29 -0.51 -10.04 -10.78
C ILE A 29 -0.97 -10.66 -9.45
N GLY A 30 -2.22 -11.11 -9.35
CA GLY A 30 -2.75 -11.86 -8.22
C GLY A 30 -3.25 -11.02 -7.05
N TYR A 31 -3.54 -9.73 -7.28
CA TYR A 31 -4.21 -8.91 -6.27
C TYR A 31 -5.66 -9.41 -6.05
N GLU A 32 -6.07 -9.44 -4.78
CA GLU A 32 -7.47 -9.66 -4.42
C GLU A 32 -8.27 -8.35 -4.61
N THR A 33 -8.66 -8.11 -5.86
CA THR A 33 -9.29 -6.87 -6.32
C THR A 33 -10.74 -7.09 -6.75
N ARG A 34 -11.59 -6.09 -6.55
CA ARG A 34 -12.99 -6.05 -7.01
C ARG A 34 -13.28 -4.73 -7.69
N LEU A 35 -13.84 -4.77 -8.89
CA LEU A 35 -14.41 -3.59 -9.54
C LEU A 35 -15.86 -3.38 -9.07
N LEU A 36 -16.14 -2.22 -8.48
CA LEU A 36 -17.42 -1.88 -7.89
C LEU A 36 -18.10 -0.76 -8.67
N ALA A 37 -19.41 -0.89 -8.88
CA ALA A 37 -20.21 0.22 -9.38
C ALA A 37 -20.36 1.30 -8.29
N PRO A 38 -20.60 2.58 -8.65
CA PRO A 38 -20.75 3.66 -7.67
C PRO A 38 -21.79 3.37 -6.56
N GLY A 39 -22.88 2.67 -6.90
CA GLY A 39 -23.93 2.31 -5.94
C GLY A 39 -23.50 1.28 -4.88
N ASP A 40 -22.43 0.52 -5.11
CA ASP A 40 -21.97 -0.54 -4.21
C ASP A 40 -20.88 -0.07 -3.23
N ILE A 41 -20.35 1.15 -3.43
CA ILE A 41 -19.19 1.69 -2.69
C ILE A 41 -19.47 1.81 -1.19
N ALA A 42 -20.64 2.29 -0.82
CA ALA A 42 -21.00 2.50 0.59
C ALA A 42 -21.01 1.22 1.42
N ALA A 43 -21.11 0.04 0.78
CA ALA A 43 -21.07 -1.25 1.46
C ALA A 43 -19.65 -1.64 1.91
N VAL A 44 -18.60 -1.13 1.25
CA VAL A 44 -17.19 -1.46 1.56
C VAL A 44 -16.42 -0.27 2.14
N THR A 45 -16.77 0.95 1.77
CA THR A 45 -16.13 2.18 2.24
C THR A 45 -17.20 3.21 2.60
N PRO A 46 -17.83 3.08 3.79
CA PRO A 46 -18.87 3.99 4.24
C PRO A 46 -18.36 5.45 4.32
N GLY A 47 -19.20 6.39 3.90
CA GLY A 47 -18.90 7.83 3.95
C GLY A 47 -18.36 8.43 2.64
N VAL A 48 -18.11 7.61 1.62
CA VAL A 48 -17.83 8.08 0.25
C VAL A 48 -19.15 8.38 -0.46
N ASP A 49 -19.26 9.58 -1.06
CA ASP A 49 -20.38 9.94 -1.92
C ASP A 49 -20.28 9.19 -3.25
N ALA A 50 -21.28 8.37 -3.57
CA ALA A 50 -21.33 7.62 -4.81
C ALA A 50 -21.27 8.52 -6.06
N ASN A 51 -21.75 9.76 -5.99
CA ASN A 51 -21.71 10.69 -7.11
C ASN A 51 -20.30 11.25 -7.39
N ALA A 52 -19.35 11.06 -6.47
CA ALA A 52 -17.96 11.42 -6.69
C ALA A 52 -17.18 10.36 -7.49
N VAL A 53 -17.73 9.15 -7.61
CA VAL A 53 -17.13 8.03 -8.35
C VAL A 53 -17.60 8.09 -9.81
N SER A 54 -16.67 7.97 -10.74
CA SER A 54 -16.97 8.00 -12.18
C SER A 54 -17.78 6.77 -12.62
N PRO A 55 -18.49 6.83 -13.76
CA PRO A 55 -19.33 5.73 -14.25
C PRO A 55 -18.58 4.40 -14.47
N GLN A 56 -17.26 4.45 -14.69
CA GLN A 56 -16.37 3.31 -14.84
C GLN A 56 -16.21 2.52 -13.52
N GLY A 57 -16.58 3.12 -12.40
CA GLY A 57 -16.56 2.50 -11.07
C GLY A 57 -15.25 2.72 -10.32
N ALA A 58 -15.06 1.94 -9.26
CA ALA A 58 -13.88 1.99 -8.41
C ALA A 58 -13.33 0.59 -8.16
N ILE A 59 -12.01 0.52 -8.06
CA ILE A 59 -11.27 -0.68 -7.66
C ILE A 59 -11.22 -0.71 -6.14
N PHE A 60 -11.63 -1.83 -5.54
CA PHE A 60 -11.49 -2.10 -4.11
C PHE A 60 -10.54 -3.27 -3.85
N ASN A 61 -9.47 -2.99 -3.12
CA ASN A 61 -8.45 -3.95 -2.72
C ASN A 61 -8.55 -4.24 -1.23
N ALA A 62 -9.14 -5.36 -0.83
CA ALA A 62 -9.42 -5.67 0.58
C ALA A 62 -8.15 -5.85 1.44
N GLY A 63 -7.07 -6.33 0.81
CA GLY A 63 -5.78 -6.54 1.46
C GLY A 63 -4.94 -5.27 1.67
N GLU A 64 -5.41 -4.11 1.23
CA GLU A 64 -4.73 -2.83 1.41
C GLU A 64 -5.13 -2.14 2.72
N GLY A 65 -4.36 -1.13 3.12
CA GLY A 65 -4.69 -0.31 4.26
C GLY A 65 -3.51 0.51 4.77
N TRP A 66 -3.48 0.71 6.09
CA TRP A 66 -2.58 1.66 6.74
C TRP A 66 -1.51 0.96 7.56
N VAL A 67 -0.31 1.51 7.50
CA VAL A 67 0.82 1.12 8.34
C VAL A 67 1.28 2.31 9.16
N ASP A 68 1.30 2.14 10.47
CA ASP A 68 2.01 3.03 11.39
C ASP A 68 3.50 2.65 11.39
N LEU A 69 4.24 3.27 10.47
CA LEU A 69 5.64 2.98 10.21
C LEU A 69 6.52 3.09 11.46
N PRO A 70 6.43 4.14 12.32
CA PRO A 70 7.19 4.20 13.56
C PRO A 70 7.03 2.97 14.44
N SER A 71 5.80 2.49 14.67
CA SER A 71 5.57 1.30 15.49
C SER A 71 6.10 0.02 14.84
N LEU A 72 5.93 -0.15 13.53
CA LEU A 72 6.48 -1.31 12.81
C LEU A 72 8.01 -1.32 12.86
N ILE A 73 8.66 -0.18 12.62
CA ILE A 73 10.11 -0.04 12.72
C ILE A 73 10.58 -0.42 14.13
N GLY A 74 9.90 0.09 15.16
CA GLY A 74 10.21 -0.25 16.56
C GLY A 74 10.14 -1.76 16.83
N LEU A 75 9.10 -2.44 16.32
CA LEU A 75 8.95 -3.89 16.44
C LEU A 75 10.10 -4.63 15.74
N LEU A 76 10.38 -4.30 14.48
CA LEU A 76 11.43 -4.96 13.68
C LEU A 76 12.81 -4.78 14.30
N LEU A 77 13.12 -3.59 14.82
CA LEU A 77 14.38 -3.33 15.51
C LEU A 77 14.49 -4.14 16.82
N SER A 78 13.38 -4.34 17.53
CA SER A 78 13.38 -5.21 18.71
C SER A 78 13.66 -6.66 18.33
N GLU A 79 12.96 -7.21 17.34
CA GLU A 79 13.19 -8.59 16.88
C GLU A 79 14.61 -8.81 16.38
N PHE A 80 15.17 -7.82 15.67
CA PHE A 80 16.55 -7.86 15.21
C PHE A 80 17.54 -7.99 16.37
N ARG A 81 17.36 -7.18 17.43
CA ARG A 81 18.19 -7.23 18.64
C ARG A 81 18.04 -8.57 19.37
N ASP A 82 16.82 -9.07 19.50
CA ASP A 82 16.55 -10.35 20.20
C ASP A 82 17.21 -11.54 19.49
N ARG A 83 17.45 -11.42 18.18
CA ARG A 83 18.21 -12.38 17.37
C ARG A 83 19.73 -12.13 17.35
N GLY A 84 20.23 -11.27 18.23
CA GLY A 84 21.66 -10.96 18.38
C GLY A 84 22.17 -9.80 17.52
N GLY A 85 21.27 -9.11 16.81
CA GLY A 85 21.59 -7.90 16.05
C GLY A 85 22.05 -6.74 16.94
N ARG A 86 22.93 -5.89 16.42
CA ARG A 86 23.40 -4.68 17.10
C ARG A 86 22.93 -3.45 16.34
N ILE A 87 22.22 -2.57 17.03
CA ILE A 87 21.76 -1.29 16.50
C ILE A 87 22.66 -0.20 17.06
N LEU A 88 23.29 0.57 16.17
CA LEU A 88 24.07 1.75 16.52
C LEU A 88 23.23 2.97 16.16
N THR A 89 22.78 3.72 17.17
CA THR A 89 22.12 5.01 16.96
C THR A 89 23.17 6.12 16.90
N ASP A 90 22.82 7.23 16.26
CA ASP A 90 23.66 8.45 16.26
C ASP A 90 25.07 8.23 15.68
N ALA A 91 25.22 7.26 14.76
CA ALA A 91 26.52 6.90 14.17
C ALA A 91 27.07 7.97 13.21
N GLY A 92 26.24 8.95 12.81
CA GLY A 92 26.59 9.94 11.80
C GLY A 92 26.59 9.37 10.39
N SER A 93 27.23 10.09 9.46
CA SER A 93 27.41 9.62 8.08
C SER A 93 28.36 8.42 8.05
N THR A 94 27.99 7.39 7.30
CA THR A 94 28.80 6.18 7.13
C THR A 94 29.04 5.93 5.65
N ASP A 95 30.30 5.65 5.29
CA ASP A 95 30.70 5.30 3.93
C ASP A 95 31.15 3.84 3.86
N VAL A 96 30.81 3.17 2.76
CA VAL A 96 31.28 1.81 2.50
C VAL A 96 32.77 1.86 2.14
N THR A 97 33.59 1.18 2.93
CA THR A 97 35.02 1.05 2.62
C THR A 97 35.23 -0.22 1.79
N LEU A 98 35.84 -0.10 0.62
CA LEU A 98 36.15 -1.26 -0.23
C LEU A 98 37.57 -1.76 0.07
N ALA A 99 37.72 -3.08 0.22
CA ALA A 99 39.02 -3.75 0.24
C ALA A 99 39.10 -4.71 -0.95
N ASN A 100 40.17 -4.62 -1.75
CA ASN A 100 40.36 -5.43 -2.96
C ASN A 100 39.14 -5.37 -3.92
N SER A 101 38.53 -4.19 -4.07
CA SER A 101 37.35 -3.95 -4.91
C SER A 101 36.08 -4.71 -4.49
N ARG A 102 35.95 -5.08 -3.21
CA ARG A 102 34.74 -5.66 -2.64
C ARG A 102 34.31 -4.90 -1.38
N ALA A 103 33.00 -4.80 -1.20
CA ALA A 103 32.38 -4.34 0.05
C ALA A 103 32.32 -5.49 1.05
#